data_AF-A0A838VI18-F1
#
_entry.id   AF-A0A838VI18-F1
#
_cell.length_a   1.000
_cell.length_b   1.000
_cell.length_c   1.000
_cell.angle_alpha   90.00
_cell.angle_beta   90.00
_cell.angle_gamma   90.00
#
_symmetry.space_group_name_H-M   'P 1'
#
loop_
_entity.id
_entity.type
_entity.pdbx_description
1 polymer ?
#
loop_
_entity_poly.entity_id
_entity_poly.type
_entity_poly.pdbx_seq_one_letter_code
_entity_poly.pdbx_strand_id
1 'polypeptide(L)'
;MLIKSFAPFRNLMKATSFWKNNYLILREFKHFKKIAIFAIVFSMLAATFEGVSVGFLLTFLQNLTTPNAKPIQTGVSWFDIWFLGTQTSAISRLYHISALILFSTWIRATFNYLAQISTEFTQINLTDRLHKQIFEQLQSLPLSYFAKTRSGELINTITSEIERIKQGFGGFAYIFTRTLT
;
A
#
# COMPACT_ATOMS: atom_id res chain seq x y z
N MET A 1 2.32 -27.00 13.75
CA MET A 1 2.55 -27.40 12.34
C MET A 1 1.88 -26.40 11.41
N LEU A 2 2.40 -25.18 11.28
CA LEU A 2 1.92 -24.15 10.35
C LEU A 2 3.11 -23.27 9.97
N ILE A 3 3.08 -22.65 8.78
CA ILE A 3 4.14 -21.86 8.11
C ILE A 3 5.01 -22.69 7.13
N LYS A 4 4.38 -23.17 6.04
CA LYS A 4 5.10 -23.62 4.82
C LYS A 4 4.66 -22.88 3.55
N SER A 5 3.90 -21.77 3.68
CA SER A 5 3.30 -21.05 2.54
C SER A 5 4.21 -19.94 1.93
N PHE A 6 5.29 -19.53 2.60
CA PHE A 6 6.17 -18.46 2.10
C PHE A 6 7.32 -18.92 1.18
N ALA A 7 7.48 -20.23 0.97
CA ALA A 7 8.54 -20.80 0.13
C ALA A 7 8.45 -20.43 -1.38
N PRO A 8 7.27 -20.46 -2.04
CA PRO A 8 7.19 -20.19 -3.48
C PRO A 8 7.51 -18.73 -3.82
N PHE A 9 7.09 -17.78 -2.97
CA PHE A 9 7.38 -16.35 -3.17
C PHE A 9 8.89 -16.04 -3.08
N ARG A 10 9.60 -16.71 -2.16
CA ARG A 10 11.05 -16.55 -2.00
C ARG A 10 11.84 -17.05 -3.22
N ASN A 11 11.34 -18.07 -3.91
CA ASN A 11 11.99 -18.62 -5.09
C ASN A 11 11.68 -17.81 -6.36
N LEU A 12 10.46 -17.26 -6.48
CA LEU A 12 10.09 -16.34 -7.57
C LEU A 12 10.90 -15.04 -7.54
N MET A 13 11.13 -14.45 -6.35
CA MET A 13 11.97 -13.26 -6.21
C MET A 13 13.46 -13.51 -6.51
N LYS A 14 13.95 -14.76 -6.44
CA LYS A 14 15.35 -15.10 -6.76
C LYS A 14 15.57 -15.38 -8.25
N ALA A 15 14.52 -15.68 -9.00
CA ALA A 15 14.62 -16.15 -10.39
C ALA A 15 14.77 -15.02 -11.43
N THR A 16 14.48 -13.77 -11.07
CA THR A 16 14.54 -12.63 -12.01
C THR A 16 15.91 -11.94 -11.91
N SER A 17 16.63 -11.80 -13.04
CA SER A 17 17.95 -11.13 -13.12
C SER A 17 17.92 -9.70 -12.58
N PHE A 18 16.74 -9.06 -12.65
CA PHE A 18 16.45 -7.74 -12.10
C PHE A 18 16.75 -7.63 -10.59
N TRP A 19 16.36 -8.61 -9.78
CA TRP A 19 16.58 -8.58 -8.33
C TRP A 19 18.03 -8.88 -7.93
N LYS A 20 18.75 -9.65 -8.77
CA LYS A 20 20.17 -9.95 -8.57
C LYS A 20 21.03 -8.70 -8.84
N ASN A 21 20.69 -7.91 -9.85
CA ASN A 21 21.37 -6.64 -10.16
C ASN A 21 21.04 -5.52 -9.15
N ASN A 22 19.83 -5.51 -8.58
CA ASN A 22 19.38 -4.46 -7.64
C ASN A 22 19.47 -4.88 -6.17
N TYR A 23 20.39 -5.79 -5.82
CA TYR A 23 20.50 -6.36 -4.48
C TYR A 23 20.70 -5.31 -3.37
N LEU A 24 21.34 -4.17 -3.68
CA LEU A 24 21.55 -3.08 -2.73
C LEU A 24 20.21 -2.46 -2.28
N ILE A 25 19.28 -2.26 -3.20
CA ILE A 25 17.94 -1.73 -2.91
C ILE A 25 17.18 -2.71 -2.00
N LEU A 26 17.21 -4.01 -2.34
CA LEU A 26 16.60 -5.07 -1.52
C LEU A 26 17.23 -5.23 -0.13
N ARG A 27 18.53 -4.95 0.01
CA ARG A 27 19.24 -5.01 1.29
C ARG A 27 18.80 -3.88 2.21
N GLU A 28 18.63 -2.68 1.67
CA GLU A 28 18.17 -1.53 2.47
C GLU A 28 16.73 -1.66 2.92
N PHE A 29 15.87 -2.24 2.07
CA PHE A 29 14.53 -2.66 2.45
C PHE A 29 14.48 -3.53 3.70
N LYS A 30 15.57 -4.23 4.06
CA LYS A 30 15.59 -5.04 5.29
C LYS A 30 15.41 -4.26 6.58
N HIS A 31 15.79 -3.00 6.63
CA HIS A 31 15.75 -2.23 7.86
C HIS A 31 14.39 -1.58 8.13
N PHE A 32 13.62 -1.26 7.09
CA PHE A 32 12.29 -0.64 7.22
C PHE A 32 11.14 -1.58 6.83
N LYS A 33 11.38 -2.90 6.75
CA LYS A 33 10.37 -3.89 6.33
C LYS A 33 9.06 -3.75 7.08
N LYS A 34 9.09 -3.48 8.39
CA LYS A 34 7.86 -3.41 9.20
C LYS A 34 6.94 -2.31 8.69
N ILE A 35 7.48 -1.11 8.47
CA ILE A 35 6.73 0.07 8.02
C ILE A 35 6.22 -0.13 6.58
N ALA A 36 7.08 -0.66 5.70
CA ALA A 36 6.68 -0.98 4.33
C ALA A 36 5.59 -2.08 4.26
N ILE A 37 5.68 -3.10 5.13
CA ILE A 37 4.64 -4.14 5.24
C ILE A 37 3.33 -3.53 5.74
N PHE A 38 3.37 -2.65 6.75
CA PHE A 38 2.18 -1.96 7.21
C PHE A 38 1.52 -1.15 6.10
N ALA A 39 2.30 -0.40 5.31
CA ALA A 39 1.77 0.33 4.16
C ALA A 39 1.02 -0.60 3.19
N ILE A 40 1.63 -1.71 2.78
CA ILE A 40 1.01 -2.68 1.86
C ILE A 40 -0.25 -3.30 2.46
N VAL A 41 -0.21 -3.70 3.74
CA VAL A 41 -1.35 -4.30 4.43
C VAL A 41 -2.51 -3.33 4.51
N PHE A 42 -2.27 -2.06 4.88
CA PHE A 42 -3.31 -1.05 4.93
C PHE A 42 -3.88 -0.74 3.54
N SER A 43 -3.06 -0.69 2.49
CA SER A 43 -3.56 -0.52 1.10
C SER A 43 -4.44 -1.69 0.67
N MET A 44 -4.03 -2.93 0.96
CA MET A 44 -4.85 -4.12 0.66
C MET A 44 -6.17 -4.10 1.42
N LEU A 45 -6.17 -3.72 2.70
CA LEU A 45 -7.40 -3.56 3.47
C LEU A 45 -8.30 -2.49 2.85
N ALA A 46 -7.77 -1.31 2.51
CA ALA A 46 -8.53 -0.27 1.85
C ALA A 46 -9.18 -0.76 0.53
N ALA A 47 -8.43 -1.46 -0.31
CA ALA A 47 -8.92 -2.06 -1.55
C ALA A 47 -10.05 -3.08 -1.33
N THR A 48 -9.99 -3.88 -0.25
CA THR A 48 -11.10 -4.80 0.07
C THR A 48 -12.37 -4.05 0.44
N PHE A 49 -12.27 -2.98 1.23
CA PHE A 49 -13.43 -2.14 1.60
C PHE A 49 -13.96 -1.32 0.42
N GLU A 50 -13.12 -0.99 -0.56
CA GLU A 50 -13.54 -0.43 -1.85
C GLU A 50 -14.46 -1.40 -2.59
N GLY A 51 -14.01 -2.64 -2.80
CA GLY A 51 -14.81 -3.67 -3.48
C GLY A 51 -16.11 -3.99 -2.76
N VAL A 52 -16.09 -4.06 -1.43
CA VAL A 52 -17.29 -4.26 -0.60
C VAL A 52 -18.27 -3.08 -0.73
N SER A 53 -17.77 -1.83 -0.68
CA SER A 53 -18.60 -0.64 -0.82
C SER A 53 -19.31 -0.57 -2.18
N VAL A 54 -18.60 -0.92 -3.27
CA VAL A 54 -19.20 -1.02 -4.62
C VAL A 54 -20.30 -2.07 -4.66
N GLY A 55 -20.10 -3.23 -4.02
CA GLY A 55 -21.13 -4.27 -3.89
C GLY A 55 -22.39 -3.80 -3.14
N PHE A 56 -22.22 -3.01 -2.08
CA PHE A 56 -23.35 -2.40 -1.37
C PHE A 56 -24.07 -1.35 -2.20
N LEU A 57 -23.35 -0.59 -3.03
CA LEU A 57 -23.95 0.42 -3.91
C LEU A 57 -24.87 -0.22 -4.96
N LEU A 58 -24.47 -1.37 -5.52
CA LEU A 58 -25.36 -2.16 -6.38
C LEU A 58 -26.63 -2.60 -5.65
N THR A 59 -26.47 -3.12 -4.43
CA THR A 59 -27.60 -3.56 -3.60
C THR A 59 -28.52 -2.39 -3.22
N PHE A 60 -27.96 -1.21 -2.97
CA PHE A 60 -28.70 0.01 -2.70
C PHE A 60 -29.54 0.44 -3.90
N LEU A 61 -28.95 0.49 -5.10
CA LEU A 61 -29.67 0.85 -6.32
C LEU A 61 -30.81 -0.12 -6.63
N GLN A 62 -30.59 -1.43 -6.49
CA GLN A 62 -31.67 -2.41 -6.69
C GLN A 62 -32.82 -2.24 -5.70
N ASN A 63 -32.52 -1.89 -4.44
CA ASN A 63 -33.55 -1.61 -3.45
C ASN A 63 -34.37 -0.36 -3.76
N LEU A 64 -33.78 0.64 -4.41
CA LEU A 64 -34.49 1.82 -4.89
C LEU A 64 -35.35 1.53 -6.13
N THR A 65 -34.81 0.79 -7.10
CA THR A 65 -35.47 0.56 -8.39
C THR A 65 -36.50 -0.57 -8.35
N THR A 66 -36.37 -1.55 -7.45
CA THR A 66 -37.30 -2.68 -7.36
C THR A 66 -37.60 -3.07 -5.91
N PRO A 67 -38.42 -2.28 -5.18
CA PRO A 67 -38.62 -2.43 -3.73
C PRO A 67 -39.24 -3.78 -3.31
N ASN A 68 -40.03 -4.39 -4.20
CA ASN A 68 -40.71 -5.68 -4.00
C ASN A 68 -39.91 -6.88 -4.53
N ALA A 69 -38.71 -6.68 -5.08
CA ALA A 69 -37.84 -7.79 -5.45
C ALA A 69 -37.34 -8.53 -4.20
N LYS A 70 -37.07 -9.83 -4.34
CA LYS A 70 -36.41 -10.60 -3.29
C LYS A 70 -35.09 -9.91 -2.94
N PRO A 71 -34.81 -9.63 -1.66
CA PRO A 71 -33.55 -8.99 -1.28
C PRO A 71 -32.38 -9.86 -1.73
N ILE A 72 -31.36 -9.23 -2.30
CA ILE A 72 -30.12 -9.91 -2.70
C ILE A 72 -29.53 -10.55 -1.43
N GLN A 73 -29.40 -11.87 -1.47
CA GLN A 73 -28.70 -12.63 -0.43
C GLN A 73 -27.24 -12.77 -0.85
N THR A 74 -26.33 -12.45 0.04
CA THR A 74 -24.89 -12.69 -0.17
C THR A 74 -24.54 -14.17 -0.04
N GLY A 75 -25.50 -15.00 0.39
CA GLY A 75 -25.33 -16.45 0.59
C GLY A 75 -24.81 -16.80 1.99
N VAL A 76 -24.61 -15.78 2.84
CA VAL A 76 -24.15 -15.92 4.23
C VAL A 76 -25.28 -15.49 5.15
N SER A 77 -26.04 -16.46 5.66
CA SER A 77 -27.32 -16.21 6.34
C SER A 77 -27.22 -15.29 7.57
N TRP A 78 -26.11 -15.31 8.32
CA TRP A 78 -25.92 -14.40 9.47
C TRP A 78 -25.64 -12.96 9.04
N PHE A 79 -24.93 -12.78 7.93
CA PHE A 79 -24.60 -11.48 7.37
C PHE A 79 -25.85 -10.86 6.70
N ASP A 80 -26.61 -11.68 5.98
CA ASP A 80 -27.84 -11.25 5.32
C ASP A 80 -28.92 -10.79 6.33
N ILE A 81 -28.99 -11.42 7.49
CA ILE A 81 -29.98 -11.05 8.51
C ILE A 81 -29.49 -9.82 9.31
N TRP A 82 -28.25 -9.83 9.78
CA TRP A 82 -27.76 -8.83 10.74
C TRP A 82 -27.28 -7.54 10.07
N PHE A 83 -26.64 -7.65 8.89
CA PHE A 83 -26.08 -6.50 8.18
C PHE A 83 -27.02 -5.99 7.08
N LEU A 84 -27.59 -6.88 6.26
CA LEU A 84 -28.47 -6.46 5.15
C LEU A 84 -29.94 -6.26 5.57
N GLY A 85 -30.36 -6.68 6.77
CA GLY A 85 -31.73 -6.50 7.23
C GLY A 85 -32.75 -7.16 6.30
N THR A 86 -32.44 -8.35 5.78
CA THR A 86 -33.30 -9.06 4.79
C THR A 86 -34.72 -9.37 5.29
N GLN A 87 -34.94 -9.35 6.61
CA GLN A 87 -36.25 -9.60 7.26
C GLN A 87 -37.04 -8.32 7.58
N THR A 88 -36.53 -7.14 7.28
CA THR A 88 -37.21 -5.86 7.58
C THR A 88 -37.84 -5.22 6.34
N SER A 89 -38.73 -4.25 6.57
CA SER A 89 -39.37 -3.45 5.51
C SER A 89 -38.34 -2.83 4.56
N ALA A 90 -38.70 -2.64 3.29
CA ALA A 90 -37.82 -2.09 2.25
C ALA A 90 -37.13 -0.77 2.65
N ILE A 91 -37.84 0.09 3.40
CA ILE A 91 -37.29 1.37 3.90
C ILE A 91 -36.19 1.12 4.96
N SER A 92 -36.43 0.23 5.91
CA SER A 92 -35.45 -0.10 6.96
C SER A 92 -34.19 -0.74 6.38
N ARG A 93 -34.36 -1.61 5.37
CA ARG A 93 -33.26 -2.20 4.61
C ARG A 93 -32.39 -1.14 3.93
N LEU A 94 -33.02 -0.11 3.38
CA LEU A 94 -32.32 1.00 2.73
C LEU A 94 -31.44 1.79 3.73
N TYR A 95 -31.95 2.03 4.94
CA TYR A 95 -31.17 2.66 6.01
C TYR A 95 -29.97 1.81 6.43
N HIS A 96 -30.15 0.49 6.58
CA HIS A 96 -29.05 -0.41 6.96
C HIS A 96 -27.96 -0.44 5.88
N ILE A 97 -28.33 -0.56 4.60
CA ILE A 97 -27.37 -0.56 3.49
C ILE A 97 -26.65 0.80 3.39
N SER A 98 -27.38 1.91 3.56
CA SER A 98 -26.78 3.25 3.53
C SER A 98 -25.78 3.45 4.67
N ALA A 99 -26.12 3.00 5.89
CA ALA A 99 -25.22 3.02 7.03
C ALA A 99 -23.96 2.17 6.77
N LEU A 100 -24.11 1.00 6.13
CA LEU A 100 -22.98 0.14 5.75
C LEU A 100 -22.07 0.77 4.69
N ILE A 101 -22.63 1.44 3.69
CA ILE A 101 -21.85 2.17 2.68
C ILE A 101 -21.04 3.27 3.35
N LEU A 102 -21.66 4.07 4.23
CA LEU A 102 -20.96 5.12 4.97
C LEU A 102 -19.87 4.54 5.86
N PHE A 103 -20.17 3.50 6.63
CA PHE A 103 -19.21 2.85 7.50
C PHE A 103 -18.03 2.24 6.73
N SER A 104 -18.29 1.52 5.64
CA SER A 104 -17.27 0.95 4.75
C SER A 104 -16.39 2.04 4.15
N THR A 105 -17.00 3.16 3.74
CA THR A 105 -16.27 4.30 3.17
C THR A 105 -15.38 4.98 4.20
N TRP A 106 -15.85 5.14 5.44
CA TRP A 106 -15.06 5.67 6.55
C TRP A 106 -13.88 4.79 6.91
N ILE A 107 -14.09 3.47 7.00
CA ILE A 107 -13.01 2.51 7.24
C ILE A 107 -11.98 2.54 6.11
N ARG A 108 -12.46 2.52 4.86
CA ARG A 108 -11.59 2.64 3.68
C ARG A 108 -10.73 3.90 3.73
N ALA A 109 -11.34 5.05 4.00
CA ALA A 109 -10.62 6.32 4.13
C ALA A 109 -9.55 6.27 5.23
N THR A 110 -9.88 5.66 6.38
CA THR A 110 -8.93 5.47 7.48
C THR A 110 -7.75 4.61 7.07
N PHE A 111 -7.98 3.47 6.42
CA PHE A 111 -6.88 2.61 5.97
C PHE A 111 -6.04 3.25 4.86
N ASN A 112 -6.65 3.96 3.93
CA ASN A 112 -5.90 4.74 2.93
C ASN A 112 -4.99 5.78 3.58
N TYR A 113 -5.49 6.49 4.60
CA TYR A 113 -4.69 7.46 5.33
C TYR A 113 -3.51 6.80 6.06
N LEU A 114 -3.74 5.69 6.75
CA LEU A 114 -2.69 4.92 7.42
C LEU A 114 -1.65 4.35 6.44
N ALA A 115 -2.10 3.89 5.27
CA ALA A 115 -1.22 3.43 4.20
C ALA A 115 -0.33 4.56 3.67
N GLN A 116 -0.92 5.74 3.44
CA GLN A 116 -0.19 6.92 2.99
C GLN A 116 0.86 7.36 4.02
N ILE A 117 0.47 7.49 5.29
CA ILE A 117 1.41 7.82 6.38
C ILE A 117 2.56 6.82 6.45
N SER A 118 2.25 5.52 6.41
CA SER A 118 3.28 4.47 6.48
C SER A 118 4.23 4.54 5.28
N THR A 119 3.71 4.89 4.11
CA THR A 119 4.50 5.11 2.90
C THR A 119 5.44 6.30 3.05
N GLU A 120 4.94 7.44 3.53
CA GLU A 120 5.74 8.65 3.78
C GLU A 120 6.87 8.38 4.79
N PHE A 121 6.57 7.74 5.92
CA PHE A 121 7.59 7.32 6.88
C PHE A 121 8.63 6.41 6.25
N THR A 122 8.22 5.50 5.36
CA THR A 122 9.16 4.63 4.65
C THR A 122 10.09 5.43 3.74
N GLN A 123 9.57 6.42 3.01
CA GLN A 123 10.36 7.28 2.12
C GLN A 123 11.39 8.11 2.90
N ILE A 124 10.98 8.71 4.02
CA ILE A 124 11.87 9.51 4.87
C ILE A 124 13.01 8.65 5.42
N ASN A 125 12.69 7.48 5.99
CA ASN A 125 13.69 6.58 6.55
C ASN A 125 14.64 6.02 5.48
N LEU A 126 14.13 5.71 4.28
CA LEU A 126 14.96 5.29 3.16
C LEU A 126 15.95 6.40 2.77
N THR A 127 15.46 7.63 2.66
CA THR A 127 16.27 8.80 2.28
C THR A 127 17.38 9.07 3.28
N ASP A 128 17.07 9.08 4.58
CA ASP A 128 18.06 9.28 5.64
C ASP A 128 19.18 8.22 5.60
N ARG A 129 18.81 6.95 5.36
CA ARG A 129 19.79 5.87 5.22
C ARG A 129 20.66 6.01 3.98
N LEU A 130 20.08 6.41 2.85
CA LEU A 130 20.84 6.63 1.61
C LEU A 130 21.85 7.77 1.78
N HIS A 131 21.44 8.88 2.41
CA HIS A 131 22.37 9.98 2.75
C HIS A 131 23.55 9.50 3.60
N LYS A 132 23.28 8.75 4.67
CA LYS A 132 24.33 8.23 5.57
C LYS A 132 25.30 7.30 4.83
N GLN A 133 24.79 6.37 4.02
CA GLN A 133 25.64 5.44 3.29
C GLN A 133 26.51 6.10 2.24
N ILE A 134 25.96 7.06 1.49
CA ILE A 134 26.74 7.78 0.48
C ILE A 134 27.79 8.65 1.17
N PHE A 135 27.47 9.26 2.31
CA PHE A 135 28.43 10.01 3.10
C PHE A 135 29.56 9.12 3.65
N GLU A 136 29.25 7.92 4.15
CA GLU A 136 30.25 6.93 4.59
C GLU A 136 31.12 6.44 3.42
N GLN A 137 30.52 6.13 2.26
CA GLN A 137 31.25 5.72 1.07
C GLN A 137 32.17 6.83 0.58
N LEU A 138 31.71 8.08 0.55
CA LEU A 138 32.52 9.22 0.12
C LEU A 138 33.75 9.40 1.03
N GLN A 139 33.58 9.28 2.34
CA GLN A 139 34.69 9.35 3.30
C GLN A 139 35.72 8.23 3.12
N SER A 140 35.30 7.07 2.61
CA SER A 140 36.20 5.93 2.38
C SER A 140 37.06 6.05 1.10
N LEU A 141 36.82 7.07 0.26
CA LEU A 141 37.53 7.24 -1.00
C LEU A 141 38.93 7.87 -0.80
N PRO A 142 39.93 7.46 -1.60
CA PRO A 142 41.28 8.01 -1.51
C PRO A 142 41.34 9.46 -1.99
N LEU A 143 42.27 10.27 -1.45
CA LEU A 143 42.49 11.67 -1.87
C LEU A 143 42.72 11.84 -3.38
N SER A 144 43.28 10.82 -4.06
CA SER A 144 43.44 10.83 -5.52
C SER A 144 42.12 10.96 -6.28
N TYR A 145 41.01 10.46 -5.73
CA TYR A 145 39.67 10.61 -6.29
C TYR A 145 39.23 12.08 -6.19
N PHE A 146 39.39 12.69 -5.02
CA PHE A 146 39.06 14.10 -4.77
C PHE A 146 39.93 15.08 -5.56
N ALA A 147 41.15 14.68 -5.95
CA ALA A 147 42.00 15.48 -6.83
C ALA A 147 41.51 15.52 -8.28
N LYS A 148 40.69 14.55 -8.72
CA LYS A 148 40.13 14.47 -10.08
C LYS A 148 38.69 14.94 -10.16
N THR A 149 37.91 14.78 -9.10
CA THR A 149 36.47 15.12 -9.07
C THR A 149 36.24 16.52 -8.53
N ARG A 150 35.39 17.32 -9.19
CA ARG A 150 35.07 18.68 -8.73
C ARG A 150 34.17 18.63 -7.51
N SER A 151 34.41 19.46 -6.49
CA SER A 151 33.59 19.52 -5.27
C SER A 151 32.10 19.79 -5.55
N GLY A 152 31.77 20.56 -6.59
CA GLY A 152 30.38 20.80 -7.00
C GLY A 152 29.68 19.55 -7.53
N GLU A 153 30.43 18.64 -8.16
CA GLU A 153 29.92 17.36 -8.67
C GLU A 153 29.59 16.42 -7.50
N LEU A 154 30.44 16.39 -6.48
CA LEU A 154 30.19 15.66 -5.23
C LEU A 154 28.94 16.14 -4.49
N ILE A 155 28.74 17.46 -4.37
CA ILE A 155 27.54 18.02 -3.75
C ILE A 155 26.29 17.66 -4.57
N ASN A 156 26.39 17.70 -5.90
CA ASN A 156 25.28 17.34 -6.77
C ASN A 156 24.92 15.85 -6.66
N THR A 157 25.89 14.96 -6.51
CA THR A 157 25.66 13.53 -6.25
C THR A 157 24.98 13.32 -4.90
N ILE A 158 25.44 13.98 -3.82
CA ILE A 158 24.83 13.83 -2.49
C ILE A 158 23.41 14.42 -2.44
N THR A 159 23.15 15.52 -3.13
CA THR A 159 21.84 16.20 -3.02
C THR A 159 20.89 15.75 -4.13
N SER A 160 21.22 16.02 -5.38
CA SER A 160 20.32 15.84 -6.51
C SER A 160 20.11 14.38 -6.90
N GLU A 161 21.15 13.54 -6.89
CA GLU A 161 20.98 12.13 -7.29
C GLU A 161 20.22 11.33 -6.22
N ILE A 162 20.48 11.59 -4.94
CA ILE A 162 19.74 10.95 -3.85
C ILE A 162 18.27 11.38 -3.87
N GLU A 163 17.99 12.66 -4.09
CA GLU A 163 16.61 13.14 -4.20
C GLU A 163 15.89 12.51 -5.41
N ARG A 164 16.59 12.30 -6.55
CA ARG A 164 16.02 11.57 -7.70
C ARG A 164 15.69 10.11 -7.38
N ILE A 165 16.56 9.42 -6.63
CA ILE A 165 16.29 8.04 -6.18
C ILE A 165 15.08 8.00 -5.24
N LYS A 166 14.99 8.96 -4.31
CA LYS A 166 13.84 9.12 -3.42
C LYS A 166 12.56 9.39 -4.20
N GLN A 167 12.57 10.30 -5.17
CA GLN A 167 11.40 10.61 -5.99
C GLN A 167 10.98 9.40 -6.83
N GLY A 168 11.93 8.68 -7.42
CA GLY A 168 11.64 7.43 -8.13
C GLY A 168 10.97 6.41 -7.21
N PHE A 169 11.54 6.21 -6.01
CA PHE A 169 10.98 5.32 -5.00
C PHE A 169 9.58 5.72 -4.54
N GLY A 170 9.40 7.00 -4.21
CA GLY A 170 8.12 7.54 -3.78
C GLY A 170 7.07 7.47 -4.88
N GLY A 171 7.46 7.72 -6.13
CA GLY A 171 6.61 7.54 -7.31
C GLY A 171 6.17 6.09 -7.49
N PHE A 172 7.08 5.12 -7.41
CA PHE A 172 6.72 3.69 -7.48
C PHE A 172 5.79 3.28 -6.33
N ALA A 173 6.09 3.69 -5.10
CA ALA A 173 5.25 3.39 -3.95
C ALA A 173 3.85 4.04 -4.04
N TYR A 174 3.80 5.27 -4.55
CA TYR A 174 2.55 5.99 -4.80
C TYR A 174 1.70 5.27 -5.86
N ILE A 175 2.28 4.96 -7.03
CA ILE A 175 1.60 4.23 -8.10
C ILE A 175 1.12 2.87 -7.60
N PHE A 176 1.96 2.14 -6.88
CA PHE A 176 1.58 0.84 -6.32
C PHE A 176 0.39 0.95 -5.36
N THR A 177 0.38 1.97 -4.50
CA THR A 177 -0.72 2.22 -3.57
C THR A 177 -2.00 2.65 -4.30
N ARG A 178 -1.90 3.56 -5.27
CA ARG A 178 -3.01 4.07 -6.11
C ARG A 178 -3.57 3.04 -7.09
N THR A 179 -2.79 2.03 -7.46
CA THR A 179 -3.26 0.97 -8.37
C THR A 179 -4.02 -0.10 -7.59
N LEU A 180 -3.72 -0.26 -6.30
CA LEU A 180 -4.37 -1.23 -5.44
C LEU A 180 -5.73 -0.74 -4.92
N THR A 181 -5.85 0.56 -4.67
CA THR A 181 -7.10 1.20 -4.23
C THR A 181 -7.80 1.88 -5.39
#